data_AF-A0A382CXV2-F1
#
_entry.id   AF-A0A382CXV2-F1
#
_cell.length_a   1.000
_cell.length_b   1.000
_cell.length_c   1.000
_cell.angle_alpha   90.00
_cell.angle_beta   90.00
_cell.angle_gamma   90.00
#
_symmetry.space_group_name_H-M   'P 1'
#
loop_
_entity.id
_entity.type
_entity.pdbx_description
1 polymer ?
#
loop_
_entity_poly.entity_id
_entity_poly.type
_entity_poly.pdbx_seq_one_letter_code
_entity_poly.pdbx_strand_id
1 'polypeptide(L)' 'MRFLKILLFIGLGFWSCEEEQEPKDCAGVTGGDNICGCTDSLAINFDNTATYDDESCEYDTT' A
#
# COMPACT_ATOMS: atom_id res chain seq x y z
N MET A 1 -33.95 10.06 13.51
CA MET A 1 -33.48 8.66 13.29
C MET A 1 -31.96 8.58 13.15
N ARG A 2 -31.20 9.32 13.99
CA ARG A 2 -29.73 9.39 13.94
C ARG A 2 -29.08 9.09 15.30
N PHE A 3 -29.86 8.73 16.31
CA PHE A 3 -29.36 8.43 17.67
C PHE A 3 -29.34 6.93 17.99
N LEU A 4 -30.22 6.12 17.37
CA LEU A 4 -30.29 4.67 17.61
C LEU A 4 -29.08 3.91 17.02
N LYS A 5 -28.45 4.45 15.98
CA LYS A 5 -27.20 3.90 15.42
C LYS A 5 -26.00 4.30 16.27
N ILE A 6 -26.01 5.48 16.89
CA ILE A 6 -24.89 5.95 17.73
C ILE A 6 -24.72 5.05 18.96
N LEU A 7 -25.80 4.52 19.53
CA LEU A 7 -25.74 3.60 20.68
C LEU A 7 -25.19 2.20 20.34
N LEU A 8 -25.22 1.77 19.07
CA LEU A 8 -24.61 0.50 18.63
C LEU A 8 -23.09 0.63 18.40
N PHE A 9 -22.58 1.85 18.16
CA PHE A 9 -21.16 2.11 17.89
C PHE A 9 -20.33 2.43 19.14
N ILE A 10 -20.95 2.65 20.31
CA ILE A 10 -20.23 2.93 21.58
C ILE A 10 -19.87 1.62 22.33
N GLY A 11 -20.28 0.46 21.83
CA GLY A 11 -20.34 -0.78 22.60
C GLY A 11 -19.04 -1.59 22.71
N LEU A 12 -18.33 -1.88 21.61
CA LEU A 12 -17.25 -2.88 21.64
C LEU A 12 -16.18 -2.57 20.59
N GLY A 13 -15.32 -1.61 20.92
CA GLY A 13 -14.08 -1.36 20.20
C GLY A 13 -14.30 -0.70 18.84
N PHE A 14 -13.21 -0.09 18.39
CA PHE A 14 -13.00 0.37 17.03
C PHE A 14 -13.71 1.70 16.66
N TRP A 15 -13.09 2.84 16.37
CA TRP A 15 -11.70 3.17 16.05
C TRP A 15 -10.84 2.05 15.42
N SER A 16 -11.45 1.14 14.66
CA SER A 16 -10.80 0.48 13.53
C SER A 16 -11.32 1.32 12.40
N CYS A 17 -10.43 2.08 11.79
CA CYS A 17 -10.57 2.75 10.52
C CYS A 17 -11.90 2.48 9.81
N GLU A 18 -12.78 3.47 9.78
CA GLU A 18 -13.55 3.71 8.55
C GLU A 18 -12.69 4.64 7.69
N GLU A 19 -11.52 4.15 7.30
CA GLU A 19 -11.03 4.48 5.97
C GLU A 19 -11.62 3.36 5.12
N GLU A 20 -12.57 3.71 4.25
CA GLU A 20 -12.80 2.92 3.05
C GLU A 20 -11.46 2.93 2.30
N GLN A 21 -10.58 1.98 2.65
CA GLN A 21 -9.27 1.90 2.04
C GLN A 21 -9.50 1.32 0.65
N GLU A 22 -9.86 2.20 -0.28
CA GLU A 22 -9.80 1.88 -1.69
C GLU A 22 -8.45 1.23 -1.98
N PRO A 23 -8.40 0.16 -2.79
CA PRO A 23 -7.17 -0.54 -3.07
C PRO A 23 -6.15 0.46 -3.64
N LYS A 24 -5.13 0.72 -2.85
CA LYS A 24 -3.95 1.48 -3.29
C LYS A 24 -2.99 0.49 -3.92
N ASP A 25 -2.33 0.93 -4.98
CA ASP A 25 -1.17 0.22 -5.49
C ASP A 25 0.02 0.34 -4.52
N CYS A 26 1.13 -0.26 -4.92
CA CYS A 26 2.35 -0.22 -4.12
C CYS A 26 3.01 1.16 -4.06
N ALA A 27 2.65 2.09 -4.95
CA ALA A 27 3.03 3.50 -4.90
C ALA A 27 2.11 4.33 -3.98
N GLY A 28 1.10 3.72 -3.37
CA GLY A 28 0.10 4.39 -2.54
C GLY A 28 -0.96 5.16 -3.35
N VAL A 29 -1.04 4.93 -4.65
CA VAL A 29 -2.03 5.53 -5.55
C VAL A 29 -3.28 4.66 -5.58
N THR A 30 -4.41 5.27 -5.22
CA THR A 30 -5.72 4.63 -5.32
C THR A 30 -6.06 4.27 -6.77
N GLY A 31 -6.35 3.00 -7.04
CA GLY A 31 -6.66 2.53 -8.39
C GLY A 31 -5.47 2.56 -9.37
N GLY A 32 -4.24 2.60 -8.86
CA GLY A 32 -3.05 2.45 -9.68
C GLY A 32 -2.76 0.98 -10.04
N ASP A 33 -1.96 0.80 -11.09
CA ASP A 33 -1.54 -0.51 -11.62
C ASP A 33 -0.01 -0.67 -11.60
N ASN A 34 0.68 0.05 -10.70
CA ASN A 34 2.13 -0.03 -10.63
C ASN A 34 2.61 -1.44 -10.26
N ILE A 35 3.59 -1.94 -11.01
CA ILE A 35 4.33 -3.15 -10.68
C ILE A 35 5.55 -2.72 -9.86
N CYS A 36 5.66 -3.21 -8.63
CA CYS A 36 6.76 -2.87 -7.74
C CYS A 36 7.90 -3.87 -7.81
N GLY A 37 9.11 -3.34 -7.79
CA GLY A 37 10.38 -4.07 -7.75
C GLY A 37 11.53 -3.11 -8.04
N CYS A 38 12.76 -3.62 -8.01
CA CYS A 38 13.93 -2.79 -8.28
C CYS A 38 13.96 -2.32 -9.74
N THR A 39 13.97 -1.01 -9.96
CA THR A 39 14.03 -0.40 -11.31
C THR A 39 15.46 -0.09 -11.78
N ASP A 40 16.46 -0.26 -10.91
CA ASP A 40 17.85 0.00 -11.24
C ASP A 40 18.50 -1.18 -11.97
N SER A 41 18.87 -0.97 -13.23
CA SER A 41 19.56 -1.97 -14.07
C SER A 41 20.93 -2.42 -13.55
N LEU A 42 21.52 -1.70 -12.59
CA LEU A 42 22.80 -2.03 -11.96
C LEU A 42 22.63 -2.91 -10.72
N ALA A 43 21.41 -3.06 -10.21
CA ALA A 43 21.13 -3.91 -9.06
C ALA A 43 21.13 -5.40 -9.42
N ILE A 44 21.50 -6.25 -8.46
CA ILE A 44 21.53 -7.71 -8.65
C ILE A 44 20.13 -8.31 -8.76
N ASN A 45 19.12 -7.60 -8.28
CA ASN A 45 17.70 -7.97 -8.27
C ASN A 45 16.85 -7.05 -9.16
N PHE A 46 17.43 -6.48 -10.22
CA PHE A 46 16.69 -5.69 -11.22
C PHE A 46 15.48 -6.46 -11.77
N ASP A 47 14.31 -5.83 -11.74
CA ASP A 47 13.07 -6.34 -12.33
C ASP A 47 12.67 -5.48 -13.53
N ASN A 48 12.69 -6.07 -14.72
CA ASN A 48 12.34 -5.38 -15.95
C ASN A 48 10.83 -5.12 -16.13
N THR A 49 10.00 -5.72 -15.29
CA THR A 49 8.55 -5.49 -15.24
C THR A 49 8.17 -4.41 -14.24
N ALA A 50 9.08 -4.06 -13.33
CA ALA A 50 8.84 -3.01 -12.35
C ALA A 50 8.65 -1.65 -13.01
N THR A 51 7.53 -0.99 -12.70
CA THR A 51 7.21 0.38 -13.11
C THR A 51 7.38 1.37 -11.96
N TYR A 52 7.59 0.89 -10.74
CA TYR A 52 7.81 1.69 -9.53
C TYR A 52 8.86 1.04 -8.64
N ASP A 53 9.86 1.82 -8.23
CA ASP A 53 10.92 1.35 -7.34
C ASP A 53 10.40 1.20 -5.90
N ASP A 54 10.51 0.00 -5.35
CA ASP A 54 10.08 -0.32 -3.99
C ASP A 54 11.21 -0.22 -2.96
N GLU A 55 12.35 0.38 -3.35
CA GLU A 55 13.55 0.53 -2.53
C GLU A 55 14.16 -0.81 -2.09
N SER A 56 13.83 -1.91 -2.78
CA SER A 56 14.40 -3.24 -2.51
C SER A 56 15.70 -3.52 -3.27
N CYS A 57 16.21 -2.58 -4.08
CA CYS A 57 17.42 -2.79 -4.88
C CYS A 57 18.63 -3.23 -4.03
N GLU A 58 19.22 -4.36 -4.41
CA GLU A 58 20.42 -4.92 -3.83
C GLU A 58 21.60 -4.70 -4.77
N TYR A 59 22.75 -4.30 -4.23
CA TYR A 59 23.96 -4.05 -5.01
C TYR A 59 25.10 -4.92 -4.50
N ASP A 60 25.95 -5.37 -5.42
CA ASP A 60 27.17 -6.07 -5.05
C ASP A 60 28.15 -5.08 -4.41
N THR A 61 28.32 -5.17 -3.09
CA THR A 61 29.29 -4.38 -2.33
C THR A 61 30.59 -5.18 -2.19
N THR A 62 31.44 -5.13 -3.22
CA THR A 62 32.82 -5.63 -3.13
C THR A 62 33.75 -4.61 -2.49
#